data_AF-A0A958EB63-F1
#
_entry.id   AF-A0A958EB63-F1
#
_cell.length_a   1.000
_cell.length_b   1.000
_cell.length_c   1.000
_cell.angle_alpha   90.00
_cell.angle_beta   90.00
_cell.angle_gamma   90.00
#
_symmetry.space_group_name_H-M   'P 1'
#
loop_
_entity.id
_entity.type
_entity.pdbx_description
1 polymer ?
#
loop_
_entity_poly.entity_id
_entity_poly.type
_entity_poly.pdbx_seq_one_letter_code
_entity_poly.pdbx_strand_id
1 'polypeptide(L)' 'MSTIAQYLQQNILFRLYKFYFFDSLVILKRQGWKALMRERGKKVLLIVFSYYLVRDTVVYIIIPYCIARGLF' A
#
# COMPACT_ATOMS: atom_id res chain seq x y z
N MET A 1 10.42 -19.64 -16.96
CA MET A 1 10.10 -18.51 -16.05
C MET A 1 8.75 -17.94 -16.49
N SER A 2 7.76 -17.81 -15.59
CA SER A 2 6.38 -17.47 -15.98
C SER A 2 6.26 -16.05 -16.52
N THR A 3 5.49 -15.88 -17.59
CA THR A 3 5.20 -14.61 -18.31
C THR A 3 4.70 -13.50 -17.38
N ILE A 4 4.01 -13.89 -16.30
CA ILE A 4 3.52 -12.98 -15.25
C ILE A 4 4.67 -12.25 -14.52
N ALA A 5 5.80 -12.92 -14.29
CA ALA A 5 6.95 -12.31 -13.61
C ALA A 5 7.63 -11.23 -14.45
N GLN A 6 7.65 -11.39 -15.78
CA GLN A 6 8.20 -10.38 -16.69
C GLN A 6 7.32 -9.12 -16.75
N TYR A 7 5.99 -9.27 -16.75
CA TYR A 7 5.07 -8.13 -16.66
C TYR A 7 5.24 -7.34 -15.36
N LEU A 8 5.37 -8.03 -14.22
CA LEU A 8 5.65 -7.38 -12.94
C LEU A 8 6.99 -6.63 -12.93
N GLN A 9 8.01 -7.13 -13.66
CA GLN A 9 9.31 -6.47 -13.76
C GLN A 9 9.31 -5.21 -14.64
N GLN A 10 8.48 -5.14 -15.68
CA GLN A 10 8.38 -3.98 -16.57
C GLN A 10 7.59 -2.82 -15.97
N ASN A 11 6.84 -3.06 -14.90
CA ASN A 11 6.09 -2.02 -14.22
C ASN A 11 7.03 -1.08 -13.42
N ILE A 12 7.29 0.09 -13.99
CA ILE A 12 8.10 1.17 -13.38
C ILE A 12 7.61 1.50 -11.96
N LEU A 13 6.29 1.54 -11.77
CA LEU A 13 5.66 1.77 -10.46
C LEU A 13 6.05 0.71 -9.42
N PHE A 14 6.10 -0.57 -9.82
CA PHE A 14 6.50 -1.65 -8.93
C PHE A 14 7.98 -1.55 -8.54
N ARG A 15 8.85 -1.21 -9.49
CA ARG A 15 10.29 -0.98 -9.21
C ARG A 15 10.49 0.18 -8.24
N LEU A 16 9.79 1.29 -8.46
CA LEU A 16 9.83 2.46 -7.57
C LEU A 16 9.31 2.11 -6.17
N TYR A 17 8.20 1.39 -6.07
CA TYR A 17 7.64 0.98 -4.78
C TYR A 17 8.59 0.06 -4.02
N LYS A 18 9.17 -0.94 -4.70
CA LYS A 18 10.15 -1.86 -4.10
C LYS A 18 11.38 -1.11 -3.60
N PHE A 19 11.93 -0.20 -4.41
CA PHE A 19 13.05 0.64 -3.99
C PHE A 19 12.69 1.50 -2.78
N TYR A 20 11.50 2.13 -2.81
CA TYR A 20 11.01 2.98 -1.72
C TYR A 20 10.86 2.20 -0.41
N PHE A 21 10.38 0.96 -0.48
CA PHE A 21 10.21 0.10 0.69
C PHE A 21 11.54 -0.33 1.30
N PHE A 22 12.48 -0.79 0.47
CA PHE A 22 13.82 -1.17 0.93
C PHE A 22 14.59 0.00 1.56
N ASP A 23 14.52 1.17 0.94
CA ASP A 23 15.16 2.38 1.46
C ASP A 23 14.57 2.79 2.82
N SER A 24 13.26 2.64 3.00
CA SER A 24 12.57 2.87 4.28
C SER A 24 13.06 1.91 5.38
N LEU A 25 13.32 0.64 5.04
CA LEU A 25 13.88 -0.34 5.98
C LEU A 25 15.33 -0.01 6.37
N VAL A 26 16.12 0.52 5.44
CA VAL A 26 17.50 0.95 5.70
C VAL A 26 17.53 2.15 6.66
N ILE A 27 16.67 3.15 6.42
CA ILE A 27 16.51 4.32 7.32
C ILE A 27 16.09 3.84 8.72
N LEU A 28 15.11 2.94 8.79
CA LEU A 28 14.66 2.38 10.06
C LEU A 28 15.79 1.67 10.81
N LYS A 29 16.61 0.88 10.12
CA LYS A 29 17.72 0.13 10.72
C LYS A 29 18.87 1.01 11.17
N ARG A 30 19.18 2.10 10.43
CA ARG A 30 20.33 2.97 10.73
C ARG A 30 20.01 4.12 11.68
N GLN A 31 18.85 4.74 11.51
CA GLN A 31 18.48 5.99 12.19
C GLN A 31 17.28 5.82 13.13
N GLY A 32 16.62 4.66 13.11
CA GLY A 32 15.52 4.32 13.99
C GLY A 32 14.15 4.86 13.53
N TRP A 33 13.13 4.53 14.33
CA TRP A 33 11.72 4.80 14.03
C TRP A 33 11.40 6.30 13.91
N LYS A 34 12.04 7.16 14.73
CA LYS A 34 11.84 8.61 14.70
C LYS A 34 12.28 9.24 13.38
N ALA A 35 13.40 8.80 12.81
CA ALA A 35 13.90 9.32 11.54
C ALA A 35 13.00 8.92 10.37
N LEU A 36 12.52 7.67 10.36
CA LEU A 36 11.57 7.20 9.35
C LEU A 36 10.28 8.02 9.37
N MET A 37 9.73 8.30 10.56
CA MET A 37 8.53 9.13 10.70
C MET A 37 8.77 10.59 10.31
N ARG A 38 9.96 11.13 10.55
CA ARG A 38 10.32 12.49 10.13
C ARG A 38 10.42 12.62 8.61
N GLU A 39 11.06 11.66 7.94
CA GLU A 39 11.26 11.72 6.49
C GLU A 39 10.07 11.23 5.68
N ARG A 40 9.36 10.20 6.18
CA ARG A 40 8.32 9.49 5.42
C ARG A 40 6.98 9.39 6.13
N GLY A 41 6.84 9.97 7.32
CA GLY A 41 5.62 9.87 8.13
C GLY A 41 4.37 10.29 7.38
N LYS A 42 4.40 11.39 6.60
CA LYS A 42 3.25 11.82 5.79
C LYS A 42 2.79 10.76 4.78
N LYS A 43 3.72 10.06 4.13
CA LYS A 43 3.40 9.01 3.16
C LYS A 43 2.96 7.72 3.83
N VAL A 44 3.61 7.33 4.93
CA VAL A 44 3.17 6.17 5.72
C VAL A 44 1.77 6.39 6.26
N LEU A 45 1.51 7.58 6.81
CA LEU A 45 0.18 7.98 7.28
C LEU A 45 -0.85 7.91 6.16
N LEU A 46 -0.53 8.44 4.97
CA LEU A 46 -1.43 8.40 3.82
C LEU A 46 -1.70 6.96 3.37
N ILE A 47 -0.69 6.10 3.29
CA ILE A 47 -0.87 4.68 2.93
C ILE A 47 -1.76 3.96 3.94
N VAL A 48 -1.48 4.14 5.24
CA VAL A 48 -2.29 3.53 6.31
C VAL A 48 -3.71 4.08 6.24
N PHE A 49 -3.89 5.39 6.21
CA PHE A 49 -5.20 6.03 6.11
C PHE A 49 -6.00 5.54 4.90
N SER A 50 -5.38 5.52 3.71
CA SER A 50 -6.03 5.02 2.49
C SER A 50 -6.40 3.55 2.58
N TYR A 51 -5.56 2.70 3.19
CA TYR A 51 -5.88 1.29 3.41
C TYR A 51 -7.14 1.14 4.27
N TYR A 52 -7.22 1.87 5.39
CA TYR A 52 -8.40 1.86 6.25
C TYR A 52 -9.63 2.44 5.56
N LEU A 53 -9.47 3.51 4.79
CA LEU A 53 -10.56 4.14 4.04
C LEU A 53 -11.16 3.20 3.00
N VAL A 54 -10.32 2.52 2.21
CA VAL A 54 -10.77 1.54 1.21
C VAL A 54 -11.44 0.36 1.90
N ARG A 55 -10.84 -0.18 2.96
CA ARG A 55 -11.42 -1.27 3.74
C ARG A 55 -12.81 -0.90 4.25
N ASP A 56 -12.95 0.27 4.88
CA ASP A 56 -14.22 0.68 5.49
C ASP A 56 -15.29 0.97 4.42
N THR A 57 -14.88 1.56 3.29
CA THR A 57 -15.76 1.72 2.13
C THR A 57 -16.24 0.35 1.63
N VAL A 58 -15.34 -0.63 1.48
CA VAL A 58 -15.73 -1.97 1.02
C VAL A 58 -16.68 -2.64 2.01
N VAL A 59 -16.32 -2.68 3.29
CA VAL A 59 -17.05 -3.44 4.31
C VAL A 59 -18.40 -2.81 4.64
N TYR A 60 -18.47 -1.48 4.75
CA TYR A 60 -19.67 -0.80 5.24
C TYR A 60 -20.51 -0.14 4.15
N ILE A 61 -19.96 0.04 2.94
CA ILE A 61 -20.71 0.65 1.83
C ILE A 61 -20.93 -0.38 0.74
N ILE A 62 -19.86 -0.97 0.18
CA ILE A 62 -19.98 -1.83 -1.00
C ILE A 62 -20.70 -3.13 -0.67
N ILE A 63 -20.30 -3.85 0.39
CA ILE A 63 -20.92 -5.13 0.76
C ILE A 63 -22.43 -4.94 1.05
N PRO A 64 -22.87 -4.00 1.91
CA PRO A 64 -24.29 -3.79 2.17
C PRO A 64 -25.06 -3.35 0.93
N TYR A 65 -24.47 -2.50 0.08
CA TYR A 65 -25.08 -2.09 -1.18
C TYR A 65 -25.29 -3.28 -2.12
N CYS A 66 -24.30 -4.17 -2.25
CA CYS A 66 -24.42 -5.38 -3.06
C CYS A 66 -25.51 -6.32 -2.54
N ILE A 67 -25.60 -6.52 -1.22
CA ILE A 67 -26.66 -7.33 -0.59
C ILE A 67 -28.04 -6.71 -0.85
N ALA A 68 -28.20 -5.40 -0.65
CA ALA A 68 -29.46 -4.70 -0.88
C ALA A 68 -29.93 -4.77 -2.35
N ARG A 69 -28.99 -4.95 -3.29
CA ARG A 69 -29.26 -5.11 -4.72
C ARG A 69 -29.42 -6.57 -5.16
N GLY A 70 -29.28 -7.54 -4.24
CA GLY A 70 -29.38 -8.97 -4.56
C GLY A 70 -28.25 -9.48 -5.45
N LEU A 71 -27.05 -8.88 -5.34
CA LEU A 71 -25.86 -9.32 -6.08
C LEU A 71 -25.14 -10.52 -5.42
N PHE A 72 -25.68 -11.01 -4.29
CA PHE A 72 -25.23 -12.17 -3.51
C PHE A 72 -26.41 -13.07 -3.17
#